data_AF-A0A924RWJ8-F1
#
_entry.id   AF-A0A924RWJ8-F1
#
_cell.length_a   1.000
_cell.length_b   1.000
_cell.length_c   1.000
_cell.angle_alpha   90.00
_cell.angle_beta   90.00
_cell.angle_gamma   90.00
#
_symmetry.space_group_name_H-M   'P 1'
#
loop_
_entity.id
_entity.type
_entity.pdbx_description
1 polymer ?
#
loop_
_entity_poly.entity_id
_entity_poly.type
_entity_poly.pdbx_seq_one_letter_code
_entity_poly.pdbx_strand_id
1 'polypeptide(L)'
;IPGSRDPRELLDFLCKQPRPFKFIIYTADTALVEPFVKPSNNQIEIRACIPRKDLIFELSKMDFVVNFTNGTALVTPSKLIDYAITKRPVLAVDTGNLAIATVEAFLNADYSKQFIIKDVAKYHISNVVKAFIRLTKD
;
A
#
# COMPACT_ATOMS: atom_id res chain seq x y z
N ILE A 1 -12.63 -13.11 4.73
CA ILE A 1 -11.79 -14.29 5.07
C ILE A 1 -10.80 -13.81 6.12
N PRO A 2 -10.87 -14.30 7.36
CA PRO A 2 -9.79 -14.10 8.33
C PRO A 2 -8.49 -14.64 7.73
N GLY A 3 -7.44 -13.82 7.63
CA GLY A 3 -6.12 -14.25 7.12
C GLY A 3 -5.65 -13.66 5.80
N SER A 4 -6.49 -12.92 5.05
CA SER A 4 -6.03 -12.16 3.87
C SER A 4 -5.73 -10.70 4.24
N ARG A 5 -4.53 -10.19 3.94
CA ARG A 5 -4.05 -8.83 4.25
C ARG A 5 -3.88 -8.51 5.73
N ASP A 6 -3.53 -9.50 6.54
CA ASP A 6 -3.19 -9.27 7.93
C ASP A 6 -1.86 -8.49 8.03
N PRO A 7 -1.83 -7.31 8.69
CA PRO A 7 -0.62 -6.50 8.78
C PRO A 7 0.34 -6.95 9.90
N ARG A 8 -0.09 -7.83 10.81
CA ARG A 8 0.63 -8.11 12.07
C ARG A 8 2.09 -8.51 11.86
N GLU A 9 2.36 -9.36 10.87
CA GLU A 9 3.74 -9.80 10.56
C GLU A 9 4.67 -8.62 10.21
N LEU A 10 4.19 -7.66 9.42
CA LEU A 10 4.93 -6.44 9.12
C LEU A 10 5.04 -5.54 10.35
N LEU A 11 3.97 -5.37 11.13
CA LEU A 11 3.98 -4.53 12.33
C LEU A 11 4.95 -5.08 13.40
N ASP A 12 4.97 -6.39 13.61
CA ASP A 12 5.92 -7.09 14.48
C ASP A 12 7.37 -6.85 14.04
N PHE A 13 7.62 -6.91 12.73
CA PHE A 13 8.94 -6.60 12.17
C PHE A 13 9.32 -5.14 12.41
N LEU A 14 8.40 -4.20 12.17
CA LEU A 14 8.62 -2.77 12.35
C LEU A 14 8.89 -2.38 13.81
N CYS A 15 8.19 -2.98 14.77
CA CYS A 15 8.42 -2.75 16.21
C CYS A 15 9.84 -3.12 16.67
N LYS A 16 10.55 -3.98 15.93
CA LYS A 16 11.92 -4.43 16.25
C LYS A 16 12.99 -3.58 15.55
N GLN A 17 12.61 -2.62 14.71
CA GLN A 17 13.58 -1.82 13.97
C GLN A 17 14.26 -0.81 14.89
N PRO A 18 15.61 -0.78 14.96
CA PRO A 18 16.33 0.16 15.82
C PRO A 18 16.40 1.58 15.23
N ARG A 19 16.10 1.72 13.93
CA ARG A 19 16.14 2.99 13.21
C ARG A 19 14.83 3.76 13.37
N PRO A 20 14.86 5.11 13.33
CA PRO A 20 13.65 5.91 13.31
C PRO A 20 12.90 5.72 11.99
N PHE A 21 11.58 5.55 12.06
CA PHE A 21 10.66 5.51 10.93
C PHE A 21 9.30 6.08 11.33
N LYS A 22 8.43 6.29 10.34
CA LYS A 22 7.03 6.62 10.57
C LYS A 22 6.14 5.80 9.64
N PHE A 23 5.30 4.94 10.22
CA PHE A 23 4.36 4.11 9.48
C PHE A 23 2.93 4.55 9.76
N ILE A 24 2.31 5.20 8.78
CA ILE A 24 0.98 5.81 8.92
C ILE A 24 -0.07 4.90 8.29
N ILE A 25 -1.09 4.54 9.05
CA ILE A 25 -2.20 3.68 8.60
C ILE A 25 -3.50 4.46 8.68
N TYR A 26 -4.16 4.65 7.53
CA TYR A 26 -5.51 5.19 7.44
C TYR A 26 -6.52 4.03 7.49
N THR A 27 -7.27 3.90 8.59
CA THR A 27 -8.25 2.83 8.77
C THR A 27 -9.39 3.26 9.70
N ALA A 28 -10.58 2.71 9.48
CA ALA A 28 -11.71 2.84 10.40
C ALA A 28 -11.69 1.74 11.48
N ASP A 29 -11.08 0.59 11.18
CA ASP A 29 -10.88 -0.52 12.12
C ASP A 29 -9.44 -0.48 12.63
N THR A 30 -9.28 -0.20 13.92
CA THR A 30 -8.01 0.04 14.59
C THR A 30 -7.51 -1.18 15.36
N ALA A 31 -8.35 -2.19 15.58
CA ALA A 31 -8.09 -3.28 16.52
C ALA A 31 -6.83 -4.09 16.18
N LEU A 32 -6.51 -4.21 14.89
CA LEU A 32 -5.31 -4.93 14.42
C LEU A 32 -4.01 -4.14 14.56
N VAL A 33 -4.09 -2.82 14.76
CA VAL A 33 -2.92 -1.92 14.73
C VAL A 33 -2.64 -1.32 16.11
N GLU A 34 -3.68 -1.05 16.91
CA GLU A 34 -3.56 -0.49 18.26
C GLU A 34 -2.53 -1.20 19.15
N PRO A 35 -2.43 -2.54 19.18
CA PRO A 35 -1.44 -3.25 19.98
C PRO A 35 0.02 -2.89 19.64
N PHE A 36 0.29 -2.32 18.46
CA PHE A 36 1.63 -2.03 17.93
C PHE A 36 2.04 -0.55 18.07
N VAL A 37 1.11 0.36 18.39
CA VAL A 37 1.39 1.80 18.49
C VAL A 37 2.38 2.09 19.64
N LYS A 38 2.10 1.61 20.85
CA LYS A 38 3.02 1.81 22.00
C LYS A 38 4.35 1.05 21.84
N PRO A 39 4.36 -0.24 21.45
CA PRO A 39 5.62 -0.98 21.26
C PRO A 39 6.55 -0.39 20.20
N SER A 40 6.02 0.27 19.17
CA SER A 40 6.83 0.98 18.17
C SER A 40 7.35 2.33 18.63
N ASN A 41 7.17 2.72 19.90
CA ASN A 41 7.46 4.06 20.41
C ASN A 41 6.73 5.17 19.61
N ASN A 42 5.46 4.92 19.25
CA ASN A 42 4.61 5.79 18.43
C ASN A 42 5.13 6.06 17.00
N GLN A 43 6.02 5.20 16.49
CA GLN A 43 6.42 5.24 15.08
C GLN A 43 5.33 4.69 14.15
N ILE A 44 4.47 3.81 14.65
CA ILE A 44 3.24 3.38 13.98
C ILE A 44 2.10 4.31 14.41
N GLU A 45 1.49 5.01 13.47
CA GLU A 45 0.42 6.00 13.70
C GLU A 45 -0.87 5.57 12.98
N ILE A 46 -1.97 5.54 13.72
CA ILE A 46 -3.31 5.32 13.17
C ILE A 46 -3.95 6.67 12.88
N ARG A 47 -4.50 6.84 11.68
CA ARG A 47 -5.26 8.03 11.28
C ARG A 47 -6.66 7.66 10.83
N ALA A 48 -7.60 8.56 11.09
CA ALA A 48 -8.95 8.46 10.57
C ALA A 48 -8.94 8.53 9.04
N CYS A 49 -9.86 7.80 8.39
CA CYS A 49 -10.05 7.88 6.95
C CYS A 49 -10.40 9.30 6.51
N ILE A 50 -9.77 9.73 5.41
CA ILE A 50 -9.99 11.04 4.77
C ILE A 50 -10.49 10.85 3.34
N PRO A 51 -11.05 11.88 2.69
CA PRO A 51 -11.49 11.80 1.30
C PRO A 51 -10.37 11.31 0.37
N ARG A 52 -10.72 10.52 -0.65
CA ARG A 52 -9.75 9.87 -1.57
C ARG A 52 -8.73 10.84 -2.15
N LYS A 53 -9.15 12.04 -2.57
CA LYS A 53 -8.26 13.05 -3.15
C LYS A 53 -7.19 13.49 -2.13
N ASP A 54 -7.62 13.73 -0.90
CA ASP A 54 -6.73 14.16 0.19
C ASP A 54 -5.82 13.01 0.60
N LEU A 55 -6.33 11.77 0.64
CA LEU A 55 -5.52 10.58 0.88
C LEU A 55 -4.42 10.42 -0.17
N ILE A 56 -4.74 10.51 -1.46
CA ILE A 56 -3.74 10.42 -2.53
C ILE A 56 -2.69 11.53 -2.38
N PHE A 57 -3.11 12.75 -2.02
CA PHE A 57 -2.19 13.84 -1.76
C PHE A 57 -1.27 13.55 -0.56
N GLU A 58 -1.79 13.06 0.56
CA GLU A 58 -0.96 12.66 1.71
C GLU A 58 -0.01 11.51 1.35
N LEU A 59 -0.50 10.48 0.66
CA LEU A 59 0.33 9.34 0.22
C LEU A 59 1.43 9.78 -0.74
N SER A 60 1.21 10.83 -1.54
CA SER A 60 2.23 11.39 -2.43
C SER A 60 3.40 12.07 -1.70
N LYS A 61 3.29 12.29 -0.38
CA LYS A 61 4.37 12.84 0.45
C LYS A 61 5.22 11.77 1.13
N MET A 62 4.79 10.51 1.08
CA MET A 62 5.48 9.40 1.73
C MET A 62 6.71 8.96 0.93
N ASP A 63 7.67 8.33 1.60
CA ASP A 63 8.83 7.74 0.93
C ASP A 63 8.42 6.57 0.02
N PHE A 64 7.50 5.74 0.50
CA PHE A 64 6.87 4.64 -0.24
C PHE A 64 5.49 4.31 0.34
N VAL A 65 4.70 3.52 -0.40
CA VAL A 65 3.39 3.01 0.04
C VAL A 65 3.39 1.49 0.17
N VAL A 66 2.57 0.95 1.06
CA VAL A 66 2.48 -0.49 1.34
C VAL A 66 1.21 -1.08 0.76
N ASN A 67 1.34 -2.19 0.05
CA ASN A 67 0.25 -2.97 -0.52
C ASN A 67 0.28 -4.41 0.00
N PHE A 68 -0.69 -4.77 0.83
CA PHE A 68 -0.87 -6.16 1.24
C PHE A 68 -1.52 -6.96 0.10
N THR A 69 -0.81 -7.97 -0.39
CA THR A 69 -1.29 -8.84 -1.47
C THR A 69 -2.16 -9.97 -0.89
N ASN A 70 -2.93 -10.62 -1.77
CA ASN A 70 -3.81 -11.73 -1.39
C ASN A 70 -3.30 -13.09 -1.89
N GLY A 71 -2.04 -13.19 -2.31
CA GLY A 71 -1.53 -14.38 -3.02
C GLY A 71 -2.18 -14.64 -4.39
N THR A 72 -3.15 -13.81 -4.80
CA THR A 72 -3.76 -13.82 -6.13
C THR A 72 -3.40 -12.53 -6.86
N ALA A 73 -3.28 -12.60 -8.18
CA ALA A 73 -2.96 -11.45 -9.04
C ALA A 73 -4.02 -10.32 -9.00
N LEU A 74 -5.14 -10.53 -8.31
CA LEU A 74 -6.27 -9.61 -8.26
C LEU A 74 -6.24 -8.76 -6.98
N VAL A 75 -5.31 -7.82 -6.92
CA VAL A 75 -5.48 -6.66 -6.04
C VAL A 75 -6.60 -5.79 -6.62
N THR A 76 -7.46 -5.22 -5.78
CA THR A 76 -8.54 -4.34 -6.26
C THR A 76 -7.92 -3.21 -7.10
N PRO A 77 -8.27 -3.10 -8.40
CA PRO A 77 -7.59 -2.20 -9.32
C PRO A 77 -7.55 -0.76 -8.84
N SER A 78 -8.62 -0.31 -8.16
CA SER A 78 -8.77 1.06 -7.66
C SER A 78 -7.65 1.50 -6.72
N LYS A 79 -7.20 0.64 -5.79
CA LYS A 79 -6.09 0.98 -4.87
C LYS A 79 -4.75 1.06 -5.59
N LEU A 80 -4.49 0.15 -6.53
CA LEU A 80 -3.27 0.20 -7.33
C LEU A 80 -3.24 1.42 -8.24
N ILE A 81 -4.37 1.82 -8.81
CA ILE A 81 -4.46 3.07 -9.58
C ILE A 81 -4.14 4.26 -8.69
N ASP A 82 -4.67 4.31 -7.46
CA ASP A 82 -4.36 5.37 -6.50
C ASP A 82 -2.86 5.44 -6.19
N TYR A 83 -2.23 4.30 -5.94
CA TYR A 83 -0.77 4.23 -5.71
C TYR A 83 0.04 4.61 -6.95
N ALA A 84 -0.44 4.28 -8.16
CA ALA A 84 0.21 4.74 -9.38
C ALA A 84 0.15 6.26 -9.53
N ILE A 85 -0.94 6.90 -9.09
CA ILE A 85 -1.10 8.35 -9.12
C ILE A 85 -0.12 9.04 -8.17
N THR A 86 0.20 8.44 -7.02
CA THR A 86 1.14 9.05 -6.05
C THR A 86 2.58 9.11 -6.56
N LYS A 87 2.92 8.30 -7.58
CA LYS A 87 4.30 8.12 -8.10
C LYS A 87 5.30 7.70 -7.03
N ARG A 88 4.84 7.03 -5.97
CA ARG A 88 5.71 6.49 -4.92
C ARG A 88 6.01 5.02 -5.13
N PRO A 89 7.21 4.55 -4.74
CA PRO A 89 7.52 3.13 -4.71
C PRO A 89 6.46 2.36 -3.94
N VAL A 90 6.15 1.16 -4.41
CA VAL A 90 5.14 0.29 -3.79
C VAL A 90 5.83 -0.94 -3.21
N LEU A 91 5.78 -1.08 -1.88
CA LEU A 91 6.16 -2.30 -1.18
C LEU A 91 4.98 -3.27 -1.21
N ALA A 92 5.12 -4.38 -1.93
CA ALA A 92 4.17 -5.49 -1.84
C ALA A 92 4.50 -6.37 -0.64
N VAL A 93 3.50 -6.66 0.18
CA VAL A 93 3.63 -7.50 1.38
C VAL A 93 2.69 -8.70 1.25
N ASP A 94 3.28 -9.90 1.25
CA ASP A 94 2.54 -11.15 1.25
C ASP A 94 2.29 -11.58 2.69
N THR A 95 1.03 -11.62 3.11
CA THR A 95 0.66 -12.07 4.46
C THR A 95 1.07 -13.53 4.67
N GLY A 96 1.83 -13.78 5.74
CA GLY A 96 2.34 -15.12 6.09
C GLY A 96 3.65 -15.49 5.39
N ASN A 97 4.22 -14.58 4.59
CA ASN A 97 5.50 -14.77 3.91
C ASN A 97 6.22 -13.42 3.73
N LEU A 98 6.46 -12.70 4.82
CA LEU A 98 7.11 -11.40 4.77
C LEU A 98 8.54 -11.51 4.23
N ALA A 99 8.79 -10.90 3.08
CA ALA A 99 10.12 -10.79 2.49
C ALA A 99 10.97 -9.74 3.25
N ILE A 100 11.51 -10.12 4.42
CA ILE A 100 12.28 -9.25 5.33
C ILE A 100 13.34 -8.42 4.59
N ALA A 101 14.17 -9.06 3.75
CA ALA A 101 15.22 -8.37 3.01
C ALA A 101 14.69 -7.26 2.08
N THR A 102 13.48 -7.42 1.54
CA THR A 102 12.83 -6.38 0.72
C THR A 102 12.33 -5.23 1.59
N VAL A 103 11.74 -5.52 2.76
CA VAL A 103 11.32 -4.47 3.72
C VAL A 103 12.54 -3.67 4.18
N GLU A 104 13.64 -4.33 4.52
CA GLU A 104 14.88 -3.66 4.92
C GLU A 104 15.48 -2.79 3.82
N ALA A 105 15.47 -3.26 2.57
CA ALA A 105 15.90 -2.48 1.41
C ALA A 105 15.08 -1.19 1.29
N PHE A 106 13.75 -1.30 1.38
CA PHE A 106 12.85 -0.13 1.37
C PHE A 106 13.12 0.85 2.50
N LEU A 107 13.37 0.35 3.72
CA LEU A 107 13.77 1.19 4.87
C LEU A 107 15.16 1.84 4.70
N ASN A 108 15.98 1.36 3.76
CA ASN A 108 17.27 1.93 3.35
C ASN A 108 17.17 2.78 2.06
N ALA A 109 15.95 3.09 1.61
CA ALA A 109 15.67 3.79 0.36
C ALA A 109 16.14 3.06 -0.93
N ASP A 110 16.40 1.75 -0.84
CA ASP A 110 16.58 0.89 -2.00
C ASP A 110 15.22 0.33 -2.45
N TYR A 111 14.70 0.91 -3.53
CA TYR A 111 13.41 0.56 -4.13
C TYR A 111 13.57 -0.31 -5.40
N SER A 112 14.74 -0.93 -5.61
CA SER A 112 15.01 -1.77 -6.79
C SER A 112 14.02 -2.93 -6.95
N LYS A 113 13.48 -3.44 -5.83
CA LYS A 113 12.49 -4.54 -5.77
C LYS A 113 11.04 -4.07 -5.66
N GLN A 114 10.74 -2.82 -6.00
CA GLN A 114 9.38 -2.31 -5.90
C GLN A 114 8.38 -3.05 -6.80
N PHE A 115 7.12 -3.10 -6.36
CA PHE A 115 6.03 -3.61 -7.16
C PHE A 115 5.71 -2.65 -8.31
N ILE A 116 5.81 -3.14 -9.55
CA ILE A 116 5.54 -2.36 -10.75
C ILE A 116 4.07 -2.51 -11.15
N ILE A 117 3.32 -1.42 -11.04
CA ILE A 117 1.93 -1.35 -11.47
C ILE A 117 1.90 -1.22 -13.00
N LYS A 118 1.52 -2.30 -13.69
CA LYS A 118 1.46 -2.33 -15.15
C LYS A 118 0.18 -1.70 -15.69
N ASP A 119 0.27 -1.17 -16.90
CA ASP A 119 -0.85 -0.66 -17.70
C ASP A 119 -1.75 0.39 -17.02
N VAL A 120 -1.23 1.22 -16.12
CA VAL A 120 -2.04 2.25 -15.41
C VAL A 120 -2.87 3.09 -16.39
N ALA A 121 -2.30 3.40 -17.56
CA ALA A 121 -2.96 4.15 -18.62
C ALA A 121 -4.29 3.53 -19.09
N LYS A 122 -4.45 2.19 -19.08
CA LYS A 122 -5.70 1.55 -19.51
C LYS A 122 -6.89 1.90 -18.60
N TYR A 123 -6.59 2.28 -17.36
CA TYR A 123 -7.58 2.68 -16.38
C TYR A 123 -7.88 4.18 -16.37
N HIS A 124 -7.17 4.98 -17.17
CA HIS A 124 -7.51 6.39 -17.33
C HIS A 124 -8.91 6.51 -17.94
N ILE A 125 -9.75 7.38 -17.37
CA ILE A 125 -11.18 7.45 -17.73
C ILE A 125 -11.41 7.64 -19.23
N SER A 126 -10.56 8.43 -19.91
CA SER A 126 -10.64 8.60 -21.37
C SER A 126 -10.45 7.29 -22.14
N ASN A 127 -9.57 6.41 -21.67
CA ASN A 127 -9.26 5.14 -22.33
C ASN A 127 -10.34 4.11 -22.05
N VAL A 128 -10.89 4.12 -20.82
CA VAL A 128 -12.07 3.33 -20.46
C VAL A 128 -13.26 3.72 -21.35
N VAL A 129 -13.57 5.01 -21.47
CA VAL A 129 -14.66 5.50 -22.32
C VAL A 129 -14.44 5.15 -23.79
N LYS A 130 -13.22 5.30 -24.31
CA LYS A 130 -12.88 4.87 -25.68
C LYS A 130 -13.11 3.37 -25.90
N ALA A 131 -12.77 2.54 -24.92
CA ALA A 131 -13.00 1.10 -25.00
C ALA A 131 -14.49 0.77 -25.08
N PHE A 132 -15.34 1.43 -24.27
CA PHE A 132 -16.79 1.28 -24.35
C PHE A 132 -17.35 1.71 -25.71
N ILE A 133 -16.96 2.88 -26.22
CA ILE A 133 -17.42 3.37 -27.55
C ILE A 133 -17.02 2.41 -28.68
N ARG A 134 -15.86 1.77 -28.57
CA ARG A 134 -15.41 0.80 -29.59
C ARG A 134 -16.32 -0.44 -29.66
N LEU A 135 -16.98 -0.80 -28.56
CA LEU A 135 -17.92 -1.93 -28.53
C LEU A 135 -19.24 -1.64 -29.25
N THR A 136 -19.55 -0.38 -29.55
CA THR A 136 -20.82 0.02 -30.20
C THR A 136 -20.66 0.33 -31.69
N LYS A 137 -19.45 0.14 -32.23
CA LYS A 137 -19.16 0.36 -33.65
C LYS A 137 -19.01 -1.00 -34.33
N ASP A 138 -20.16 -1.53 -34.74
CA ASP A 138 -20.27 -2.51 -35.83
C ASP A 138 -20.30 -1.78 -37.18
#